data_AF-D4CYG6-F1
#
_entry.id   AF-D4CYG6-F1
#
_cell.length_a   1.000
_cell.length_b   1.000
_cell.length_c   1.000
_cell.angle_alpha   90.00
_cell.angle_beta   90.00
_cell.angle_gamma   90.00
#
_symmetry.space_group_name_H-M   'P 1'
#
loop_
_entity.id
_entity.type
_entity.pdbx_description
1 polymer ?
#
loop_
_entity_poly.entity_id
_entity_poly.type
_entity_poly.pdbx_seq_one_letter_code
_entity_poly.pdbx_strand_id
1 'polypeptide(L)' 'MNKFFDPDPLEFEKMEKERVIKELEKAIKKAEVEGKREDVEKLKKELKALTHESLWDKFKKNSVMY' A
#
# COMPACT_ATOMS: atom_id res chain seq x y z
N MET A 1 23.88 0.04 26.88
CA MET A 1 23.60 0.64 25.54
C MET A 1 22.55 -0.23 24.86
N ASN A 2 21.32 0.24 24.74
CA ASN A 2 20.30 -0.34 23.86
C ASN A 2 19.56 0.84 23.22
N LYS A 3 20.06 1.36 22.09
CA LYS A 3 19.28 2.20 21.18
C LYS A 3 18.47 1.26 20.29
N PHE A 4 17.58 0.50 20.92
CA PHE A 4 16.74 -0.48 20.24
C PHE A 4 15.51 0.27 19.73
N PHE A 5 15.46 0.51 18.43
CA PHE A 5 14.24 0.78 17.66
C PHE A 5 13.41 2.01 18.08
N ASP A 6 13.93 3.21 17.82
CA ASP A 6 13.05 4.20 17.21
C ASP A 6 13.18 3.94 15.70
N PRO A 7 12.26 3.18 15.08
CA PRO A 7 12.32 3.02 13.63
C PRO A 7 12.23 4.42 13.04
N ASP A 8 13.23 4.77 12.24
CA ASP A 8 13.26 6.04 11.54
C ASP A 8 11.88 6.20 10.85
N PRO A 9 11.17 7.34 10.94
CA PRO A 9 9.84 7.49 10.36
C PRO A 9 9.78 7.07 8.88
N LEU A 10 10.91 7.22 8.18
CA LEU A 10 11.15 6.74 6.81
C LEU A 10 11.15 5.20 6.67
N GLU A 11 11.72 4.47 7.63
CA GLU A 11 11.68 3.01 7.68
C GLU A 11 10.26 2.51 7.97
N PHE A 12 9.56 3.14 8.91
CA PHE A 12 8.16 2.81 9.21
C PHE A 12 7.27 3.01 7.97
N GLU A 13 7.44 4.13 7.26
CA GLU A 13 6.71 4.39 6.03
C GLU A 13 6.99 3.35 4.93
N LYS A 14 8.24 2.92 4.76
CA LYS A 14 8.58 1.86 3.80
C LYS A 14 7.94 0.53 4.18
N MET A 15 7.98 0.16 5.46
CA MET A 15 7.32 -1.06 5.94
C MET A 15 5.80 -1.01 5.78
N GLU A 16 5.18 0.15 6.02
CA GLU A 16 3.75 0.38 5.83
C GLU A 16 3.37 0.28 4.33
N LYS A 17 4.13 0.93 3.45
CA LYS A 17 4.01 0.79 1.98
C LYS A 17 4.02 -0.68 1.56
N GLU A 18 5.03 -1.43 2.01
CA GLU A 18 5.15 -2.85 1.68
C GLU A 18 3.98 -3.70 2.20
N ARG A 19 3.46 -3.40 3.40
CA ARG A 19 2.29 -4.09 3.95
C ARG A 19 1.05 -3.84 3.12
N VAL A 20 0.76 -2.58 2.79
CA VAL A 20 -0.41 -2.20 1.98
C VAL A 20 -0.32 -2.82 0.58
N ILE A 21 0.86 -2.82 -0.03
CA ILE A 21 1.12 -3.49 -1.32
C ILE A 21 0.80 -4.99 -1.22
N LYS A 22 1.31 -5.68 -0.19
CA LYS A 22 1.04 -7.12 0.00
C LYS A 22 -0.43 -7.44 0.23
N GLU A 23 -1.16 -6.58 0.94
CA GLU A 23 -2.61 -6.75 1.14
C GLU A 23 -3.38 -6.57 -0.17
N LEU A 24 -3.04 -5.56 -0.97
CA LEU A 24 -3.65 -5.34 -2.28
C LEU A 24 -3.35 -6.47 -3.26
N GLU A 25 -2.12 -6.97 -3.32
CA GLU A 25 -1.78 -8.14 -4.13
C GLU A 25 -2.59 -9.38 -3.74
N LYS A 26 -2.82 -9.58 -2.43
CA LYS A 26 -3.65 -10.66 -1.92
C LYS A 26 -5.12 -10.47 -2.28
N ALA A 27 -5.64 -9.24 -2.20
CA ALA A 27 -7.00 -8.90 -2.62
C ALA A 27 -7.19 -9.12 -4.13
N ILE A 28 -6.22 -8.71 -4.96
CA ILE A 28 -6.20 -8.97 -6.40
C ILE A 28 -6.26 -10.46 -6.67
N LYS A 29 -5.39 -11.26 -6.07
CA LYS A 29 -5.39 -12.73 -6.26
C LYS A 29 -6.73 -13.35 -5.87
N LYS A 30 -7.33 -12.89 -4.76
CA LYS A 30 -8.65 -13.37 -4.33
C LYS A 30 -9.74 -13.00 -5.35
N ALA A 31 -9.74 -11.76 -5.84
CA ALA A 31 -10.69 -11.30 -6.84
C ALA A 31 -10.48 -12.01 -8.21
N GLU A 32 -9.24 -12.33 -8.58
CA GLU A 32 -8.92 -13.14 -9.77
C GLU A 32 -9.49 -14.56 -9.64
N VAL A 33 -9.33 -15.19 -8.47
CA VAL A 33 -9.91 -16.52 -8.17
C VAL A 33 -11.44 -16.49 -8.16
N GLU A 34 -12.05 -15.42 -7.63
CA GLU A 34 -13.50 -15.21 -7.64
C GLU A 34 -14.03 -14.79 -9.04
N GLY A 35 -13.15 -14.58 -10.03
CA GLY A 35 -13.53 -14.20 -11.39
C GLY A 35 -14.03 -12.75 -11.53
N LYS A 36 -13.85 -11.91 -10.51
CA LYS A 36 -14.29 -10.51 -10.46
C LYS A 36 -13.31 -9.60 -11.19
N ARG A 37 -13.33 -9.66 -12.52
CA ARG A 37 -12.39 -8.90 -13.38
C ARG A 37 -12.44 -7.38 -13.13
N GLU A 38 -13.61 -6.83 -12.83
CA GLU A 38 -13.78 -5.40 -12.53
C GLU A 38 -13.02 -5.00 -11.25
N ASP A 39 -13.16 -5.79 -10.18
CA ASP A 39 -12.44 -5.57 -8.91
C ASP A 39 -10.93 -5.72 -9.10
N VAL A 40 -10.50 -6.72 -9.89
CA VAL A 40 -9.09 -6.93 -10.22
C VAL A 40 -8.50 -5.72 -10.92
N GLU A 41 -9.20 -5.13 -11.90
CA GLU A 41 -8.70 -3.96 -12.63
C GLU A 41 -8.64 -2.72 -11.74
N LYS A 42 -9.64 -2.53 -10.86
CA LYS A 42 -9.65 -1.44 -9.88
C LYS A 42 -8.49 -1.56 -8.89
N LEU A 43 -8.30 -2.73 -8.29
CA LEU A 43 -7.22 -2.99 -7.34
C LEU A 43 -5.83 -2.89 -8.00
N LYS A 44 -5.68 -3.29 -9.28
CA LYS A 44 -4.42 -3.07 -10.04
C LYS A 44 -4.12 -1.59 -10.27
N LYS A 45 -5.14 -0.75 -10.50
CA LYS A 45 -4.96 0.71 -10.62
C LYS A 45 -4.54 1.33 -9.28
N GLU A 46 -5.14 0.88 -8.18
CA GLU A 46 -4.76 1.30 -6.82
C GLU A 46 -3.33 0.88 -6.48
N LEU A 47 -2.94 -0.37 -6.77
CA LEU A 47 -1.57 -0.86 -6.58
C LEU A 47 -0.54 -0.04 -7.39
N LYS A 48 -0.89 0.34 -8.63
CA LYS A 48 -0.05 1.20 -9.47
C LYS A 48 0.03 2.64 -8.95
N ALA A 49 -1.03 3.14 -8.32
CA ALA A 49 -1.01 4.45 -7.68
C ALA A 49 -0.10 4.46 -6.43
N LEU A 50 -0.07 3.37 -5.66
CA LEU A 50 0.76 3.30 -4.44
C LEU A 50 2.25 3.06 -4.72
N THR A 51 2.59 2.45 -5.85
CA THR A 51 3.99 2.27 -6.28
C THR A 51 4.61 3.54 -6.85
N HIS A 52 3.81 4.51 -7.30
CA HIS A 52 4.29 5.85 -7.65
C HIS A 52 4.50 6.67 -6.37
N GLU A 53 5.75 7.02 -6.04
CA GLU A 53 6.06 7.83 -4.83
C GLU A 53 5.26 9.14 -4.76
N SER A 54 5.13 9.86 -5.88
CA SER A 54 4.38 11.12 -5.95
C SER A 54 2.88 10.96 -5.72
N LEU A 55 2.34 9.76 -5.93
CA LEU A 55 0.94 9.42 -5.68
C LEU A 55 0.75 8.83 -4.28
N TRP A 56 1.71 8.06 -3.77
CA TRP A 56 1.71 7.63 -2.38
C TRP A 56 1.75 8.81 -1.40
N ASP A 57 2.61 9.81 -1.66
CA ASP A 57 2.69 11.01 -0.82
C ASP A 57 1.37 11.80 -0.83
N LYS A 58 0.68 11.82 -1.97
CA LYS A 58 -0.67 12.40 -2.08
C LYS A 58 -1.70 11.55 -1.34
N PHE A 59 -1.63 10.23 -1.47
CA PHE A 59 -2.52 9.28 -0.80
C PHE A 59 -2.41 9.39 0.71
N LYS A 60 -1.20 9.44 1.27
CA LYS A 60 -0.98 9.69 2.70
C LYS A 60 -1.53 11.03 3.15
N LYS A 61 -1.24 12.11 2.42
CA LYS A 61 -1.79 13.45 2.74
C LYS A 61 -3.32 13.46 2.74
N ASN A 62 -3.95 12.75 1.81
CA ASN A 62 -5.41 12.62 1.75
C ASN A 62 -5.96 11.68 2.84
N SER A 63 -5.24 10.63 3.20
CA SER A 63 -5.64 9.63 4.21
C SER A 63 -5.52 10.18 5.63
N VAL A 64 -4.56 11.08 5.89
CA VAL A 64 -4.33 11.71 7.20
C VAL A 64 -5.27 12.93 7.44
N MET A 65 -5.99 13.41 6.42
CA MET A 65 -6.92 14.56 6.51
C MET A 65 -8.37 14.18 6.85
N TYR A 66 -8.59 13.12 7.64
CA TYR A 66 -9.91 12.74 8.18
C TYR A 66 -9.85 12.49 9.68
#